data_AF-A0A3D1Q879-F1
#
_entry.id   AF-A0A3D1Q879-F1
#
_cell.length_a   1.000
_cell.length_b   1.000
_cell.length_c   1.000
_cell.angle_alpha   90.00
_cell.angle_beta   90.00
_cell.angle_gamma   90.00
#
_symmetry.space_group_name_H-M   'P 1'
#
loop_
_entity.id
_entity.type
_entity.pdbx_description
1 polymer ?
#
loop_
_entity_poly.entity_id
_entity_poly.type
_entity_poly.pdbx_seq_one_letter_code
_entity_poly.pdbx_strand_id
1 'polypeptide(L)'
;MKQKLILVFAILMIGLFATQAIAADIPVLIEGQAVEFVDQKPYIDENNRTLVPMRAPMEALGATVSWDAEQYQATFEKDGIVVVFVIGNNTYTVNGEAKEMDTKAVLTGDRTCIPIRYAAEALGYTVLWNSETSTVDIVASDPEGDQAVPDEGTVDENTGEGTTDENIVDDGAADENSDEGAEDPIADESALE
;
A
#
# COMPACT_ATOMS: atom_id res chain seq x y z
N MET A 1 46.02 -6.38 -47.29
CA MET A 1 45.77 -6.91 -45.92
C MET A 1 45.61 -5.82 -44.86
N LYS A 2 46.33 -4.68 -44.93
CA LYS A 2 46.28 -3.61 -43.91
C LYS A 2 44.95 -2.83 -43.84
N GLN A 3 44.23 -2.66 -44.96
CA GLN A 3 42.93 -1.95 -44.98
C GLN A 3 41.74 -2.80 -44.53
N LYS A 4 41.83 -4.14 -44.64
CA LYS A 4 40.80 -5.05 -44.12
C LYS A 4 40.87 -5.22 -42.60
N LEU A 5 42.00 -4.87 -41.98
CA LEU A 5 42.20 -4.91 -40.52
C LEU A 5 41.63 -3.67 -39.82
N ILE A 6 41.73 -2.49 -40.46
CA ILE A 6 41.14 -1.23 -39.95
C ILE A 6 39.61 -1.29 -39.96
N LEU A 7 39.01 -1.98 -40.93
CA LEU A 7 37.55 -2.07 -41.07
C LEU A 7 36.90 -3.02 -40.03
N VAL A 8 37.62 -4.05 -39.59
CA VAL A 8 37.18 -4.94 -38.50
C VAL A 8 37.34 -4.25 -37.13
N PHE A 9 38.37 -3.43 -36.96
CA PHE A 9 38.56 -2.65 -35.73
C PHE A 9 37.56 -1.49 -35.60
N ALA A 10 37.11 -0.91 -36.72
CA ALA A 10 36.06 0.12 -36.74
C ALA A 10 34.66 -0.45 -36.41
N ILE A 11 34.37 -1.70 -36.78
CA ILE A 11 33.10 -2.36 -36.45
C ILE A 11 33.07 -2.84 -35.00
N LEU A 12 34.22 -3.20 -34.42
CA LEU A 12 34.34 -3.56 -33.00
C LEU A 12 34.19 -2.35 -32.05
N MET A 13 34.43 -1.13 -32.54
CA MET A 13 34.33 0.13 -31.77
C MET A 13 32.93 0.77 -31.76
N ILE A 14 31.96 0.24 -32.52
CA ILE A 14 30.59 0.79 -32.59
C ILE A 14 29.65 0.16 -31.54
N GLY A 15 30.07 -0.90 -30.85
CA GLY A 15 29.16 -1.78 -30.11
C GLY A 15 29.01 -1.61 -28.60
N LEU A 16 29.54 -0.57 -27.95
CA LEU A 16 29.51 -0.50 -26.48
C LEU A 16 29.23 0.88 -25.88
N PHE A 17 28.23 1.59 -26.40
CA PHE A 17 27.55 2.60 -25.59
C PHE A 17 26.41 1.90 -24.86
N ALA A 18 26.72 1.30 -23.70
CA ALA A 18 25.68 0.91 -22.76
C ALA A 18 24.95 2.19 -22.35
N THR A 19 23.68 2.33 -22.72
CA THR A 19 22.82 3.37 -22.17
C THR A 19 22.71 3.10 -20.68
N GLN A 20 23.36 3.91 -19.86
CA GLN A 20 23.17 3.82 -18.43
C GLN A 20 21.75 4.29 -18.13
N ALA A 21 20.94 3.40 -17.56
CA ALA A 21 19.63 3.77 -17.04
C ALA A 21 19.87 4.69 -15.84
N ILE A 22 19.47 5.95 -15.94
CA ILE A 22 19.37 6.84 -14.79
C ILE A 22 18.07 6.43 -14.10
N ALA A 23 18.17 5.89 -12.89
CA ALA A 23 16.99 5.70 -12.05
C ALA A 23 16.36 7.08 -11.82
N ALA A 24 15.09 7.24 -12.22
CA ALA A 24 14.36 8.46 -11.97
C ALA A 24 14.15 8.60 -10.45
N ASP A 25 14.41 9.80 -9.93
CA ASP A 25 14.09 10.11 -8.53
C ASP A 25 12.56 10.10 -8.35
N ILE A 26 12.10 9.69 -7.17
CA ILE A 26 10.70 9.71 -6.75
C ILE A 26 10.54 10.83 -5.73
N PRO A 27 10.03 12.01 -6.12
CA PRO A 27 9.80 13.10 -5.18
C PRO A 27 8.73 12.70 -4.16
N VAL A 28 8.95 13.06 -2.90
CA VAL A 28 7.94 12.94 -1.84
C VAL A 28 7.61 14.34 -1.35
N LEU A 29 6.35 14.69 -1.40
CA LEU A 29 5.80 15.95 -0.94
C LEU A 29 4.94 15.72 0.30
N ILE A 30 4.92 16.70 1.19
CA ILE A 30 3.99 16.79 2.32
C ILE A 30 3.30 18.13 2.19
N GLU A 31 1.99 18.12 1.96
CA GLU A 31 1.21 19.33 1.72
C GLU A 31 1.83 20.20 0.62
N GLY A 32 2.31 19.55 -0.46
CA GLY A 32 3.00 20.21 -1.58
C GLY A 32 4.45 20.65 -1.30
N GLN A 33 4.99 20.47 -0.09
CA GLN A 33 6.37 20.79 0.25
C GLN A 33 7.29 19.58 0.06
N ALA A 34 8.37 19.74 -0.72
CA ALA A 34 9.29 18.64 -0.99
C ALA A 34 10.11 18.24 0.25
N VAL A 35 10.19 16.92 0.48
CA VAL A 35 11.04 16.31 1.50
C VAL A 35 12.40 15.99 0.89
N GLU A 36 13.47 16.45 1.56
CA GLU A 36 14.84 16.15 1.14
C GLU A 36 15.36 14.83 1.72
N PHE A 37 16.01 14.03 0.88
CA PHE A 37 16.62 12.77 1.26
C PHE A 37 18.12 12.77 0.94
N VAL A 38 18.95 12.83 1.99
CA VAL A 38 20.41 12.99 1.84
C VAL A 38 21.17 11.67 1.68
N ASP A 39 20.74 10.60 2.36
CA ASP A 39 21.51 9.36 2.45
C ASP A 39 20.92 8.20 1.64
N GLN A 40 19.61 8.02 1.71
CA GLN A 40 18.87 6.99 0.99
C GLN A 40 17.71 7.67 0.28
N LYS A 41 17.53 7.40 -1.01
CA LYS A 41 16.38 7.91 -1.77
C LYS A 41 15.19 6.96 -1.71
N PRO A 42 13.97 7.46 -1.87
CA PRO A 42 12.79 6.63 -2.14
C PRO A 42 12.99 5.73 -3.36
N TYR A 43 12.38 4.55 -3.37
CA TYR A 43 12.43 3.62 -4.48
C TYR A 43 11.17 2.75 -4.52
N ILE A 44 10.93 2.10 -5.66
CA ILE A 44 9.85 1.11 -5.82
C ILE A 44 10.43 -0.29 -5.63
N ASP A 45 9.78 -1.11 -4.81
CA ASP A 45 10.17 -2.49 -4.56
C ASP A 45 9.57 -3.47 -5.59
N GLU A 46 9.85 -4.78 -5.43
CA GLU A 46 9.33 -5.84 -6.30
C GLU A 46 7.80 -6.00 -6.24
N ASN A 47 7.15 -5.50 -5.20
CA ASN A 47 5.70 -5.53 -5.01
C ASN A 47 4.99 -4.27 -5.54
N ASN A 48 5.70 -3.40 -6.28
CA ASN A 48 5.22 -2.12 -6.78
C ASN A 48 4.73 -1.20 -5.64
N ARG A 49 5.51 -1.13 -4.56
CA ARG A 49 5.29 -0.21 -3.45
C ARG A 49 6.44 0.78 -3.34
N THR A 50 6.11 2.02 -3.03
CA THR A 50 7.09 3.10 -2.84
C THR A 50 7.62 3.08 -1.41
N LEU A 51 8.83 2.58 -1.26
CA LEU A 51 9.57 2.47 0.00
C LEU A 51 10.32 3.79 0.24
N VAL A 52 10.10 4.39 1.40
CA VAL A 52 10.63 5.72 1.75
C VAL A 52 11.38 5.65 3.09
N PRO A 53 12.57 6.27 3.20
CA PRO A 53 13.22 6.49 4.48
C PRO A 53 12.36 7.35 5.40
N MET A 54 11.80 6.74 6.44
CA MET A 54 10.61 7.31 7.08
C MET A 54 10.84 8.52 7.97
N ARG A 55 12.06 8.74 8.50
CA ARG A 55 12.29 9.79 9.50
C ARG A 55 11.88 11.18 9.01
N ALA A 56 12.43 11.63 7.89
CA ALA A 56 12.17 12.96 7.35
C ALA A 56 10.68 13.22 7.06
N PRO A 57 9.94 12.35 6.33
CA PRO A 57 8.54 12.59 6.08
C PRO A 57 7.68 12.53 7.35
N MET A 58 7.93 11.61 8.28
CA MET A 58 7.12 11.54 9.51
C MET A 58 7.36 12.73 10.43
N GLU A 59 8.60 13.19 10.57
CA GLU A 59 8.91 14.42 11.34
C GLU A 59 8.30 15.66 10.69
N ALA A 60 8.29 15.76 9.36
CA ALA A 60 7.64 16.84 8.64
C ALA A 60 6.09 16.85 8.80
N LEU A 61 5.48 15.68 9.02
CA LEU A 61 4.07 15.57 9.45
C LEU A 61 3.86 15.91 10.94
N GLY A 62 4.93 16.19 11.69
CA GLY A 62 4.87 16.48 13.13
C GLY A 62 4.83 15.25 14.02
N ALA A 63 5.13 14.05 13.50
CA ALA A 63 5.24 12.85 14.31
C ALA A 63 6.60 12.77 15.01
N THR A 64 6.62 12.20 16.21
CA THR A 64 7.86 11.76 16.86
C THR A 64 8.27 10.41 16.29
N VAL A 65 9.54 10.28 15.91
CA VAL A 65 10.09 9.04 15.33
C VAL A 65 11.14 8.45 16.26
N SER A 66 10.96 7.21 16.67
CA SER A 66 11.93 6.48 17.49
C SER A 66 12.34 5.15 16.84
N TRP A 67 13.54 4.68 17.21
CA TRP A 67 14.12 3.43 16.72
C TRP A 67 14.61 2.60 17.90
N ASP A 68 14.13 1.37 17.98
CA ASP A 68 14.64 0.34 18.88
C ASP A 68 15.52 -0.63 18.08
N ALA A 69 16.82 -0.62 18.36
CA ALA A 69 17.78 -1.47 17.68
C ALA A 69 17.80 -2.91 18.18
N GLU A 70 17.37 -3.16 19.42
CA GLU A 70 17.30 -4.52 19.98
C GLU A 70 16.14 -5.30 19.35
N GLN A 71 15.03 -4.61 19.13
CA GLN A 71 13.81 -5.19 18.59
C GLN A 71 13.62 -4.94 17.09
N TYR A 72 14.54 -4.20 16.45
CA TYR A 72 14.45 -3.76 15.06
C TYR A 72 13.10 -3.09 14.74
N GLN A 73 12.70 -2.14 15.59
CA GLN A 73 11.40 -1.48 15.52
C GLN A 73 11.52 0.01 15.27
N ALA A 74 10.75 0.50 14.30
CA ALA A 74 10.50 1.92 14.12
C ALA A 74 9.11 2.26 14.68
N THR A 75 9.05 3.27 15.55
CA THR A 75 7.79 3.76 16.12
C THR A 75 7.55 5.20 15.71
N PHE A 76 6.33 5.50 15.27
CA PHE A 76 5.85 6.84 14.95
C PHE A 76 4.72 7.22 15.90
N GLU A 77 4.79 8.38 16.53
CA GLU A 77 3.77 8.87 17.44
C GLU A 77 3.31 10.27 17.05
N LYS A 78 1.99 10.44 16.85
CA LYS A 78 1.36 11.74 16.55
C LYS A 78 -0.07 11.77 17.08
N ASP A 79 -0.45 12.84 17.76
CA ASP A 79 -1.83 13.06 18.25
C ASP A 79 -2.45 11.88 19.02
N GLY A 80 -1.62 11.14 19.78
CA GLY A 80 -2.05 9.95 20.54
C GLY A 80 -2.16 8.66 19.72
N ILE A 81 -1.86 8.71 18.42
CA ILE A 81 -1.72 7.53 17.56
C ILE A 81 -0.28 7.03 17.63
N VAL A 82 -0.11 5.75 17.94
CA VAL A 82 1.19 5.07 17.97
C VAL A 82 1.22 4.00 16.88
N VAL A 83 2.15 4.11 15.95
CA VAL A 83 2.33 3.18 14.84
C VAL A 83 3.69 2.49 14.96
N VAL A 84 3.72 1.16 14.92
CA VAL A 84 4.95 0.38 15.12
C VAL A 84 5.18 -0.55 13.94
N PHE A 85 6.36 -0.42 13.33
CA PHE A 85 6.83 -1.28 12.23
C PHE A 85 8.05 -2.09 12.70
N VAL A 86 8.04 -3.39 12.43
CA VAL A 86 9.17 -4.29 12.67
C VAL A 86 9.87 -4.59 11.34
N ILE A 87 11.19 -4.42 11.27
CA ILE A 87 11.95 -4.71 10.05
C ILE A 87 11.83 -6.20 9.69
N GLY A 88 11.59 -6.48 8.40
CA GLY A 88 11.45 -7.83 7.85
C GLY A 88 10.02 -8.37 7.91
N ASN A 89 9.10 -7.69 8.60
CA ASN A 89 7.70 -8.07 8.70
C ASN A 89 6.84 -7.27 7.73
N ASN A 90 5.78 -7.93 7.25
CA ASN A 90 4.69 -7.32 6.51
C ASN A 90 3.48 -7.01 7.41
N THR A 91 3.66 -7.10 8.73
CA THR A 91 2.67 -6.69 9.72
C THR A 91 3.21 -5.50 10.51
N TYR A 92 2.30 -4.67 10.98
CA TYR A 92 2.59 -3.50 11.80
C TYR A 92 1.43 -3.31 12.79
N THR A 93 1.57 -2.40 13.77
CA THR A 93 0.48 -2.10 14.69
C THR A 93 0.11 -0.62 14.64
N VAL A 94 -1.17 -0.34 14.87
CA VAL A 94 -1.72 0.99 15.11
C VAL A 94 -2.45 0.95 16.43
N ASN A 95 -1.97 1.71 17.42
CA ASN A 95 -2.49 1.68 18.80
C ASN A 95 -2.56 0.26 19.39
N GLY A 96 -1.60 -0.60 19.03
CA GLY A 96 -1.52 -1.99 19.48
C GLY A 96 -2.37 -2.98 18.68
N GLU A 97 -3.25 -2.51 17.77
CA GLU A 97 -4.01 -3.39 16.87
C GLU A 97 -3.15 -3.77 15.66
N ALA A 98 -3.04 -5.07 15.38
CA ALA A 98 -2.27 -5.57 14.24
C ALA A 98 -2.96 -5.24 12.90
N LYS A 99 -2.16 -4.80 11.94
CA LYS A 99 -2.54 -4.52 10.54
C LYS A 99 -1.53 -5.18 9.61
N GLU A 100 -1.94 -5.40 8.37
CA GLU A 100 -1.10 -6.03 7.34
C GLU A 100 -0.72 -5.06 6.23
N MET A 101 0.42 -5.32 5.63
CA MET A 101 0.95 -4.71 4.42
C MET A 101 1.22 -5.81 3.39
N ASP A 102 1.19 -5.45 2.12
CA ASP A 102 1.52 -6.37 1.02
C ASP A 102 3.03 -6.44 0.71
N THR A 103 3.85 -5.66 1.42
CA THR A 103 5.30 -5.76 1.42
C THR A 103 5.83 -5.52 2.83
N LYS A 104 7.16 -5.55 2.99
CA LYS A 104 7.83 -5.52 4.28
C LYS A 104 8.46 -4.17 4.56
N ALA A 105 8.53 -3.81 5.84
CA ALA A 105 9.48 -2.80 6.29
C ALA A 105 10.90 -3.36 6.12
N VAL A 106 11.82 -2.58 5.57
CA VAL A 106 13.20 -3.04 5.29
C VAL A 106 14.23 -2.04 5.77
N LEU A 107 15.39 -2.54 6.14
CA LEU A 107 16.57 -1.71 6.37
C LEU A 107 17.38 -1.67 5.08
N THR A 108 17.46 -0.50 4.45
CA THR A 108 18.28 -0.28 3.24
C THR A 108 19.36 0.75 3.57
N GLY A 109 20.63 0.33 3.50
CA GLY A 109 21.71 1.09 4.14
C GLY A 109 21.46 1.19 5.65
N ASP A 110 21.54 2.41 6.19
CA ASP A 110 21.24 2.72 7.61
C ASP A 110 19.88 3.42 7.78
N ARG A 111 18.93 3.13 6.89
CA ARG A 111 17.61 3.75 6.86
C ARG A 111 16.50 2.71 6.88
N THR A 112 15.54 2.93 7.76
CA THR A 112 14.27 2.19 7.78
C THR A 112 13.38 2.71 6.66
N CYS A 113 13.20 1.87 5.65
CA CYS A 113 12.36 2.12 4.50
C CYS A 113 11.06 1.35 4.66
N ILE A 114 9.93 2.06 4.64
CA ILE A 114 8.58 1.50 4.81
C ILE A 114 7.72 2.01 3.64
N PRO A 115 6.71 1.26 3.19
CA PRO A 115 5.82 1.76 2.16
C PRO A 115 5.04 2.96 2.69
N ILE A 116 5.25 4.11 2.07
CA ILE A 116 4.83 5.41 2.60
C ILE A 116 3.32 5.51 2.85
N ARG A 117 2.52 4.83 2.02
CA ARG A 117 1.06 4.78 2.15
C ARG A 117 0.62 4.24 3.50
N TYR A 118 1.11 3.06 3.91
CA TYR A 118 0.72 2.45 5.18
C TYR A 118 1.11 3.30 6.38
N ALA A 119 2.29 3.92 6.35
CA ALA A 119 2.74 4.78 7.44
C ALA A 119 1.93 6.08 7.54
N ALA A 120 1.62 6.73 6.41
CA ALA A 120 0.84 7.96 6.37
C ALA A 120 -0.63 7.72 6.73
N GLU A 121 -1.26 6.71 6.15
CA GLU A 121 -2.68 6.36 6.42
C GLU A 121 -2.88 5.94 7.87
N ALA A 122 -1.92 5.23 8.48
CA ALA A 122 -1.96 4.91 9.90
C ALA A 122 -1.98 6.14 10.80
N LEU A 123 -1.47 7.29 10.34
CA LEU A 123 -1.48 8.58 11.04
C LEU A 123 -2.63 9.50 10.60
N GLY A 124 -3.57 9.01 9.79
CA GLY A 124 -4.73 9.79 9.31
C GLY A 124 -4.43 10.72 8.14
N TYR A 125 -3.47 10.36 7.28
CA TYR A 125 -3.16 11.08 6.05
C TYR A 125 -3.49 10.26 4.81
N THR A 126 -3.76 10.95 3.70
CA THR A 126 -3.97 10.34 2.39
C THR A 126 -2.72 10.48 1.55
N VAL A 127 -2.40 9.45 0.75
CA VAL A 127 -1.25 9.46 -0.17
C VAL A 127 -1.70 9.45 -1.62
N LEU A 128 -1.38 10.53 -2.33
CA LEU A 128 -1.63 10.69 -3.75
C LEU A 128 -0.39 10.29 -4.56
N TRP A 129 -0.61 9.63 -5.70
CA TRP A 129 0.44 9.28 -6.66
C TRP A 129 0.19 9.99 -7.99
N ASN A 130 1.17 10.79 -8.42
CA ASN A 130 1.18 11.37 -9.76
C ASN A 130 2.08 10.50 -10.66
N SER A 131 1.48 9.75 -11.58
CA SER A 131 2.21 8.84 -12.46
C SER A 131 3.05 9.53 -13.53
N GLU A 132 2.68 10.74 -13.94
CA GLU A 132 3.42 11.49 -14.98
C GLU A 132 4.79 11.95 -14.44
N THR A 133 4.83 12.33 -13.17
CA THR A 133 6.03 12.84 -12.50
C THR A 133 6.66 11.84 -11.52
N SER A 134 6.02 10.69 -11.32
CA SER A 134 6.39 9.71 -10.28
C SER A 134 6.49 10.33 -8.89
N THR A 135 5.54 11.22 -8.55
CA THR A 135 5.54 11.97 -7.29
C THR A 135 4.56 11.36 -6.29
N VAL A 136 5.01 11.20 -5.05
CA VAL A 136 4.17 10.92 -3.89
C VAL A 136 3.82 12.25 -3.22
N ASP A 137 2.55 12.51 -2.95
CA ASP A 137 2.11 13.66 -2.16
C ASP A 137 1.26 13.19 -0.97
N ILE A 138 1.65 13.61 0.22
CA ILE A 138 0.97 13.27 1.48
C ILE A 138 0.16 14.47 1.92
N VAL A 139 -1.15 14.29 2.02
CA VAL A 139 -2.11 15.35 2.37
C VAL A 139 -2.98 14.91 3.52
N ALA A 140 -3.45 15.85 4.34
CA ALA A 140 -4.39 15.56 5.41
C ALA A 140 -5.65 14.88 4.86
N SER A 141 -6.08 13.80 5.52
CA SER A 141 -7.36 13.18 5.17
C SER A 141 -8.50 14.12 5.57
N ASP A 142 -9.38 14.45 4.63
CA ASP A 142 -10.58 15.23 4.91
C ASP A 142 -11.51 14.41 5.83
N PRO A 143 -11.81 14.88 7.06
CA PRO A 143 -12.69 14.17 7.97
C PRO A 143 -14.15 14.09 7.49
N GLU A 144 -14.54 14.78 6.41
CA GLU A 144 -15.90 14.78 5.86
C GLU A 144 -16.05 14.10 4.48
N GLY A 145 -15.01 13.40 4.01
CA GLY A 145 -14.95 12.85 2.66
C GLY A 145 -15.24 11.34 2.52
N ASP A 146 -16.27 10.82 3.18
CA ASP A 146 -16.85 9.53 2.76
C ASP A 146 -17.79 9.79 1.58
N GLN A 147 -17.62 9.03 0.50
CA GLN A 147 -18.32 9.09 -0.81
C GLN A 147 -17.73 10.04 -1.89
N ALA A 148 -16.58 9.65 -2.44
CA ALA A 148 -16.32 9.84 -3.86
C ALA A 148 -15.84 8.51 -4.46
N VAL A 149 -16.78 7.59 -4.65
CA VAL A 149 -16.61 6.53 -5.66
C VAL A 149 -16.50 7.23 -7.03
N PRO A 150 -15.44 6.98 -7.81
CA PRO A 150 -15.45 7.35 -9.22
C PRO A 150 -16.55 6.50 -9.86
N ASP A 151 -17.64 7.15 -10.26
CA ASP A 151 -18.66 6.60 -11.13
C ASP A 151 -18.01 6.29 -12.49
N GLU A 152 -17.43 5.10 -12.62
CA GLU A 152 -17.02 4.55 -13.90
C GLU A 152 -18.26 4.08 -14.67
N GLY A 153 -18.89 5.05 -15.35
CA GLY A 153 -19.51 4.88 -16.66
C GLY A 153 -20.68 3.89 -16.74
N THR A 154 -21.89 4.34 -16.38
CA THR A 154 -23.09 3.77 -17.02
C THR A 154 -23.23 4.36 -18.42
N VAL A 155 -22.98 3.52 -19.42
CA VAL A 155 -23.30 3.76 -20.84
C VAL A 155 -24.80 4.00 -20.97
N ASP A 156 -25.16 5.15 -21.54
CA ASP A 156 -26.52 5.48 -21.95
C ASP A 156 -26.91 4.62 -23.17
N GLU A 157 -27.79 3.65 -22.96
CA GLU A 157 -28.56 3.02 -24.03
C GLU A 157 -30.05 3.09 -23.70
N ASN A 158 -30.74 4.10 -24.24
CA ASN A 158 -32.18 4.05 -24.44
C ASN A 158 -32.54 4.50 -25.86
N THR A 159 -33.03 3.57 -26.69
CA THR A 159 -34.10 3.79 -27.68
C THR A 159 -34.68 2.45 -28.13
N GLY A 160 -35.98 2.22 -27.88
CA GLY A 160 -36.85 1.53 -28.84
C GLY A 160 -37.71 0.34 -28.37
N GLU A 161 -38.87 0.67 -27.79
CA GLU A 161 -40.20 0.01 -27.72
C GLU A 161 -40.46 -1.42 -28.27
N GLY A 162 -41.34 -2.18 -27.56
CA GLY A 162 -42.08 -3.31 -28.16
C GLY A 162 -42.87 -4.27 -27.23
N THR A 163 -43.99 -3.82 -26.67
CA THR A 163 -45.32 -4.49 -26.43
C THR A 163 -45.46 -5.91 -25.83
N THR A 164 -46.30 -6.01 -24.76
CA THR A 164 -47.36 -7.02 -24.39
C THR A 164 -47.08 -8.53 -24.56
N ASP A 165 -47.38 -9.46 -23.65
CA ASP A 165 -48.59 -9.65 -22.83
C ASP A 165 -48.37 -10.68 -21.70
N GLU A 166 -49.32 -10.63 -20.77
CA GLU A 166 -49.69 -11.48 -19.63
C GLU A 166 -49.25 -12.97 -19.58
N ASN A 167 -48.89 -13.44 -18.37
CA ASN A 167 -49.48 -14.67 -17.83
C ASN A 167 -49.47 -14.70 -16.29
N ILE A 168 -50.65 -14.94 -15.72
CA ILE A 168 -50.98 -15.12 -14.30
C ILE A 168 -51.16 -16.62 -14.04
N VAL A 169 -50.50 -17.19 -13.03
CA VAL A 169 -50.99 -18.22 -12.05
C VAL A 169 -49.94 -18.25 -10.91
N ASP A 170 -50.17 -17.74 -9.70
CA ASP A 170 -50.97 -18.24 -8.58
C ASP A 170 -50.54 -19.58 -7.96
N ASP A 171 -50.50 -19.53 -6.63
CA ASP A 171 -50.58 -20.59 -5.62
C ASP A 171 -49.32 -21.34 -5.17
N GLY A 172 -49.24 -21.55 -3.84
CA GLY A 172 -48.43 -22.64 -3.27
C GLY A 172 -47.60 -22.29 -2.04
N ALA A 173 -48.16 -22.55 -0.87
CA ALA A 173 -47.64 -22.32 0.47
C ALA A 173 -46.38 -23.14 0.88
N ALA A 174 -45.74 -22.61 1.93
CA ALA A 174 -45.04 -23.25 3.05
C ALA A 174 -44.68 -24.75 2.96
N ASP A 175 -43.41 -25.06 3.27
CA ASP A 175 -43.09 -26.25 4.05
C ASP A 175 -42.04 -25.91 5.11
N GLU A 176 -42.39 -26.28 6.34
CA GLU A 176 -41.57 -26.25 7.53
C GLU A 176 -40.75 -27.55 7.53
N ASN A 177 -39.45 -27.49 7.82
CA ASN A 177 -38.84 -28.67 8.41
C ASN A 177 -37.80 -28.30 9.45
N SER A 178 -38.24 -28.47 10.69
CA SER A 178 -37.47 -28.87 11.85
C SER A 178 -36.46 -29.97 11.54
N ASP A 179 -35.22 -29.84 12.03
CA ASP A 179 -34.52 -31.01 12.53
C ASP A 179 -33.73 -30.65 13.79
N GLU A 180 -33.87 -31.54 14.76
CA GLU A 180 -33.39 -31.50 16.14
C GLU A 180 -31.86 -31.71 16.15
N GLY A 181 -31.12 -31.05 17.03
CA GLY A 181 -30.85 -31.62 18.34
C GLY A 181 -29.48 -32.33 18.38
N ALA A 182 -28.49 -31.66 18.98
CA ALA A 182 -27.39 -32.31 19.72
C ALA A 182 -26.61 -31.25 20.51
N GLU A 183 -27.09 -30.96 21.71
CA GLU A 183 -26.24 -30.45 22.78
C GLU A 183 -25.52 -31.64 23.44
N ASP A 184 -24.24 -31.46 23.76
CA ASP A 184 -23.50 -32.23 24.78
C ASP A 184 -22.14 -31.54 25.03
N PRO A 185 -21.51 -31.69 26.21
CA PRO A 185 -22.09 -31.62 27.55
C PRO A 185 -21.28 -30.70 28.49
N ILE A 186 -21.90 -30.42 29.64
CA ILE A 186 -21.38 -29.71 30.80
C ILE A 186 -20.14 -30.44 31.36
N ALA A 187 -19.04 -29.71 31.55
CA ALA A 187 -17.88 -30.21 32.28
C ALA A 187 -18.21 -30.32 33.78
N ASP A 188 -18.13 -31.55 34.28
CA ASP A 188 -18.34 -31.94 35.66
C ASP A 188 -17.21 -31.42 36.58
N GLU A 189 -17.65 -30.78 37.64
CA GLU A 189 -16.88 -30.32 38.78
C GLU A 189 -16.87 -31.45 39.82
N SER A 190 -15.74 -32.14 40.05
CA SER A 190 -15.27 -32.64 41.36
C SER A 190 -14.33 -33.86 41.28
N ALA A 191 -13.09 -33.68 41.74
CA ALA A 191 -12.26 -34.65 42.47
C ALA A 191 -11.06 -33.85 43.02
N LEU A 192 -11.06 -33.40 44.28
CA LEU A 192 -10.67 -34.17 45.46
C LEU A 192 -9.46 -35.09 45.21
N GLU A 193 -8.26 -34.55 45.46
CA GLU A 193 -7.29 -35.04 46.47
C GLU A 193 -6.23 -33.96 46.76
#